data_AF-A0A161LTQ1-F1
#
_entry.id   AF-A0A161LTQ1-F1
#
_cell.length_a   1.000
_cell.length_b   1.000
_cell.length_c   1.000
_cell.angle_alpha   90.00
_cell.angle_beta   90.00
_cell.angle_gamma   90.00
#
_symmetry.space_group_name_H-M   'P 1'
#
loop_
_entity.id
_entity.type
_entity.pdbx_description
1 polymer ?
#
loop_
_entity_poly.entity_id
_entity_poly.type
_entity_poly.pdbx_seq_one_letter_code
_entity_poly.pdbx_strand_id
1 'polypeptide(L)'
;MPSRSGRADRSGRADRGGRAGPRSRPVASRAVPLPVSLPVSLPVSLRARLVVTVAGLVALALGLVAGAVFGALQDWRGHHGARLLALDTPEALLAASDELTERVARVLAVSSAVALAGLTLLAAHLVRRGLRPLDRIVEAAADVGAGDLDRRIETGPAGSEVGRLGHALNAMLGQLERAFRQREESQERLRRFVADASHELRTPVATIRGYAELFRRGAASRPEDLAKAMSRIEAEAIRMGALVDEMLLLARLDRARPLERAPVELASLVADAVADTLAIEPDRPLRAEHPGPVEVPGDAARIRQAVGNLLANVLAHTPPGTPAVVRVRRDGGEAVIEVADEGPGLTEEQRALVFERFYRVEHTRGADHARGGDRRRGGAGLGLAIVAAVAAAHGGRAEADSGPGKGAVFRMTLPAG
;
A
#
# COMPACT_ATOMS: atom_id res chain seq x y z
N MET A 1 13.25 66.98 13.99
CA MET A 1 12.35 68.13 14.29
C MET A 1 12.67 69.25 13.31
N PRO A 2 11.71 70.11 12.88
CA PRO A 2 10.24 70.09 12.99
C PRO A 2 9.62 69.88 11.57
N SER A 3 8.31 69.83 11.28
CA SER A 3 7.15 70.49 11.86
C SER A 3 5.86 69.71 11.53
N ARG A 4 4.92 69.78 12.47
CA ARG A 4 3.52 69.32 12.39
C ARG A 4 2.66 70.43 11.80
N SER A 5 1.61 70.07 11.05
CA SER A 5 0.22 70.56 11.14
C SER A 5 -0.57 69.88 10.02
N GLY A 6 -1.85 69.53 10.06
CA GLY A 6 -2.98 69.61 10.98
C GLY A 6 -4.15 69.01 10.15
N ARG A 7 -4.73 67.88 10.56
CA ARG A 7 -6.07 67.71 11.18
C ARG A 7 -7.28 68.18 10.34
N ALA A 8 -8.32 67.34 10.39
CA ALA A 8 -9.74 67.52 10.02
C ALA A 8 -10.15 66.96 8.64
N ASP A 9 -11.28 66.28 8.44
CA ASP A 9 -12.29 65.66 9.30
C ASP A 9 -13.23 64.80 8.41
N ARG A 10 -13.83 63.77 9.01
CA ARG A 10 -15.15 63.17 8.76
C ARG A 10 -15.60 62.54 7.43
N SER A 11 -16.22 61.36 7.67
CA SER A 11 -17.37 60.75 6.98
C SER A 11 -17.05 60.08 5.65
N GLY A 12 -17.50 58.87 5.34
CA GLY A 12 -18.39 57.94 6.00
C GLY A 12 -18.61 56.77 5.04
N ARG A 13 -19.34 55.76 5.52
CA ARG A 13 -19.90 54.63 4.77
C ARG A 13 -18.96 53.46 4.46
N ALA A 14 -19.10 52.47 5.33
CA ALA A 14 -18.80 51.08 5.06
C ALA A 14 -19.59 50.58 3.85
N ASP A 15 -18.90 49.99 2.88
CA ASP A 15 -19.47 49.08 1.91
C ASP A 15 -18.73 47.74 1.99
N ARG A 16 -19.38 46.76 2.62
CA ARG A 16 -18.92 45.37 2.67
C ARG A 16 -19.33 44.68 1.36
N GLY A 17 -18.56 44.91 0.31
CA GLY A 17 -18.64 44.15 -0.93
C GLY A 17 -18.00 42.77 -0.76
N GLY A 18 -18.81 41.77 -0.41
CA GLY A 18 -18.42 40.36 -0.42
C GLY A 18 -18.04 39.90 -1.82
N ARG A 19 -16.75 39.67 -2.06
CA ARG A 19 -16.27 39.01 -3.27
C ARG A 19 -16.52 37.51 -3.17
N ALA A 20 -17.53 37.07 -3.91
CA ALA A 20 -17.83 35.67 -4.18
C ALA A 20 -16.62 34.99 -4.84
N GLY A 21 -16.09 33.94 -4.19
CA GLY A 21 -15.13 33.04 -4.79
C GLY A 21 -15.75 32.23 -5.94
N PRO A 22 -14.94 31.75 -6.91
CA PRO A 22 -15.45 31.00 -8.04
C PRO A 22 -16.02 29.65 -7.56
N ARG A 23 -17.30 29.43 -7.83
CA ARG A 23 -18.00 28.17 -7.59
C ARG A 23 -17.38 27.08 -8.45
N SER A 24 -16.76 26.10 -7.81
CA SER A 24 -16.37 24.82 -8.41
C SER A 24 -17.62 24.11 -8.95
N ARG A 25 -17.72 24.00 -10.27
CA ARG A 25 -18.70 23.14 -10.93
C ARG A 25 -18.30 21.68 -10.65
N PRO A 26 -19.21 20.81 -10.15
CA PRO A 26 -18.92 19.39 -10.10
C PRO A 26 -18.92 18.84 -11.54
N VAL A 27 -17.84 18.15 -11.88
CA VAL A 27 -17.68 17.41 -13.13
C VAL A 27 -18.76 16.34 -13.19
N ALA A 28 -19.65 16.43 -14.19
CA ALA A 28 -20.64 15.40 -14.46
C ALA A 28 -19.91 14.11 -14.87
N SER A 29 -19.92 13.10 -13.99
CA SER A 29 -19.50 11.76 -14.34
C SER A 29 -20.53 11.18 -15.32
N ARG A 30 -20.07 10.83 -16.53
CA ARG A 30 -20.85 10.03 -17.47
C ARG A 30 -21.11 8.67 -16.82
N ALA A 31 -22.34 8.45 -16.40
CA ALA A 31 -22.84 7.14 -16.02
C ALA A 31 -22.86 6.24 -17.25
N VAL A 32 -22.13 5.12 -17.17
CA VAL A 32 -22.27 3.98 -18.09
C VAL A 32 -23.56 3.25 -17.69
N PRO A 33 -24.53 3.04 -18.60
CA PRO A 33 -25.72 2.26 -18.26
C PRO A 33 -25.37 0.76 -18.29
N LEU A 34 -25.44 0.09 -17.15
CA LEU A 34 -25.48 -1.38 -17.09
C LEU A 34 -26.93 -1.83 -17.27
N PRO A 35 -27.23 -2.79 -18.16
CA PRO A 35 -28.57 -3.32 -18.30
C PRO A 35 -28.81 -4.47 -17.31
N VAL A 36 -30.09 -4.81 -17.17
CA VAL A 36 -30.67 -6.03 -16.58
C VAL A 36 -31.02 -5.95 -15.10
N SER A 37 -32.26 -5.53 -14.88
CA SER A 37 -33.09 -5.86 -13.73
C SER A 37 -33.16 -7.37 -13.52
N LEU A 38 -32.43 -7.88 -12.52
CA LEU A 38 -32.73 -9.16 -11.89
C LEU A 38 -33.77 -8.92 -10.79
N PRO A 39 -34.81 -9.78 -10.66
CA PRO A 39 -35.67 -9.73 -9.49
C PRO A 39 -34.83 -10.18 -8.28
N VAL A 40 -34.30 -9.22 -7.52
CA VAL A 40 -33.76 -9.49 -6.19
C VAL A 40 -34.97 -9.80 -5.31
N SER A 41 -35.34 -11.08 -5.24
CA SER A 41 -36.10 -11.58 -4.11
C SER A 41 -35.26 -11.30 -2.87
N LEU A 42 -35.58 -10.23 -2.15
CA LEU A 42 -34.91 -9.87 -0.91
C LEU A 42 -35.02 -11.10 0.01
N PRO A 43 -33.90 -11.76 0.37
CA PRO A 43 -33.96 -12.86 1.31
C PRO A 43 -34.57 -12.31 2.59
N VAL A 44 -35.70 -12.89 2.98
CA VAL A 44 -36.41 -12.56 4.21
C VAL A 44 -35.39 -12.51 5.34
N SER A 45 -35.27 -11.35 6.00
CA SER A 45 -34.26 -11.09 7.03
C SER A 45 -34.31 -12.17 8.12
N LEU A 46 -33.19 -12.46 8.78
CA LEU A 46 -33.16 -13.44 9.88
C LEU A 46 -34.28 -13.16 10.90
N ARG A 47 -34.54 -11.87 11.17
CA ARG A 47 -35.64 -11.39 12.02
C ARG A 47 -36.99 -11.79 11.47
N ALA A 48 -37.26 -11.58 10.19
CA ALA A 48 -38.54 -11.94 9.58
C ALA A 48 -38.74 -13.47 9.51
N ARG A 49 -37.69 -14.27 9.24
CA ARG A 49 -37.78 -15.73 9.34
C ARG A 49 -38.07 -16.19 10.77
N LEU A 50 -37.42 -15.57 11.75
CA LEU A 50 -37.61 -15.88 13.17
C LEU A 50 -39.01 -15.50 13.66
N VAL A 51 -39.53 -14.34 13.23
CA VAL A 51 -40.91 -13.92 13.53
C VAL A 51 -41.92 -14.89 12.91
N VAL A 52 -41.76 -15.27 11.64
CA VAL A 52 -42.66 -16.21 10.96
C VAL A 52 -42.60 -17.60 11.60
N THR A 53 -41.41 -18.09 11.95
CA THR A 53 -41.28 -19.39 12.64
C THR A 53 -41.88 -19.35 14.04
N VAL A 54 -41.62 -18.31 14.83
CA VAL A 54 -42.22 -18.16 16.17
C VAL A 54 -43.75 -18.05 16.07
N ALA A 55 -44.28 -17.24 15.16
CA ALA A 55 -45.72 -17.10 14.96
C ALA A 55 -46.37 -18.43 14.53
N GLY A 56 -45.74 -19.16 13.59
CA GLY A 56 -46.20 -20.48 13.16
C GLY A 56 -46.18 -21.51 14.29
N LEU A 57 -45.15 -21.49 15.15
CA LEU A 57 -45.06 -22.39 16.29
C LEU A 57 -46.09 -22.07 17.38
N VAL A 58 -46.36 -20.79 17.64
CA VAL A 58 -47.43 -20.37 18.57
C VAL A 58 -48.79 -20.79 18.03
N ALA A 59 -49.05 -20.62 16.73
CA ALA A 59 -50.29 -21.07 16.11
C ALA A 59 -50.46 -22.60 16.19
N LEU A 60 -49.38 -23.37 15.95
CA LEU A 60 -49.39 -24.82 16.10
C LEU A 60 -49.67 -25.25 17.55
N ALA A 61 -49.01 -24.60 18.52
CA ALA A 61 -49.23 -24.85 19.94
C ALA A 61 -50.69 -24.58 20.36
N LEU A 62 -51.26 -23.44 19.93
CA LEU A 62 -52.66 -23.11 20.18
C LEU A 62 -53.60 -24.13 19.54
N GLY A 63 -53.32 -24.58 18.32
CA GLY A 63 -54.09 -25.61 17.64
C GLY A 63 -54.07 -26.97 18.36
N LEU A 64 -52.90 -27.37 18.88
CA LEU A 64 -52.76 -28.60 19.66
C LEU A 64 -53.53 -28.54 21.00
N VAL A 65 -53.44 -27.41 21.70
CA VAL A 65 -54.21 -27.18 22.94
C VAL A 65 -55.71 -27.18 22.66
N ALA A 66 -56.15 -26.45 21.64
CA ALA A 66 -57.57 -26.42 21.24
C ALA A 66 -58.08 -27.81 20.83
N GLY A 67 -57.28 -28.58 20.08
CA GLY A 67 -57.59 -29.95 19.69
C GLY A 67 -57.67 -30.91 20.88
N ALA A 68 -56.76 -30.78 21.85
CA ALA A 68 -56.78 -31.58 23.08
C ALA A 68 -58.03 -31.29 23.93
N VAL A 69 -58.39 -30.01 24.09
CA VAL A 69 -59.61 -29.59 24.79
C VAL A 69 -60.87 -30.07 24.06
N PHE A 70 -60.91 -29.95 22.74
CA PHE A 70 -62.03 -30.45 21.93
C PHE A 70 -62.16 -31.97 22.04
N GLY A 71 -61.05 -32.71 21.98
CA GLY A 71 -61.03 -34.16 22.18
C GLY A 71 -61.55 -34.57 23.56
N ALA A 72 -61.13 -33.87 24.62
CA ALA A 72 -61.62 -34.10 25.98
C ALA A 72 -63.12 -33.81 26.12
N LEU A 73 -63.62 -32.77 25.45
CA LEU A 73 -65.05 -32.42 25.44
C LEU A 73 -65.88 -33.48 24.70
N GLN A 74 -65.42 -33.95 23.55
CA GLN A 74 -66.09 -35.01 22.78
C GLN A 74 -66.09 -36.34 23.53
N ASP A 75 -64.97 -36.70 24.15
CA ASP A 75 -64.86 -37.93 24.95
C ASP A 75 -65.80 -37.90 26.17
N TRP A 76 -65.84 -36.78 26.91
CA TRP A 76 -66.78 -36.61 28.02
C TRP A 76 -68.24 -36.69 27.55
N ARG A 77 -68.58 -36.01 26.43
CA ARG A 77 -69.92 -36.03 25.85
C ARG A 77 -70.34 -37.42 25.38
N GLY A 78 -69.43 -38.22 24.82
CA GLY A 78 -69.68 -39.59 24.40
C GLY A 78 -70.04 -40.53 25.56
N HIS A 79 -69.36 -40.37 26.70
CA HIS A 79 -69.61 -41.19 27.89
C HIS A 79 -70.85 -40.77 28.69
N HIS A 80 -71.24 -39.49 28.62
CA HIS A 80 -72.31 -38.92 29.46
C HIS A 80 -73.59 -38.55 28.69
N GLY A 81 -73.58 -38.55 27.35
CA GLY A 81 -74.70 -38.05 26.54
C GLY A 81 -76.04 -38.73 26.79
N ALA A 82 -76.06 -40.05 26.99
CA ALA A 82 -77.28 -40.78 27.34
C ALA A 82 -77.68 -40.65 28.82
N ARG A 83 -76.69 -40.47 29.72
CA ARG A 83 -76.93 -40.29 31.16
C ARG A 83 -77.49 -38.91 31.49
N LEU A 84 -77.01 -37.86 30.83
CA LEU A 84 -77.42 -36.47 31.04
C LEU A 84 -78.91 -36.24 30.72
N LEU A 85 -79.46 -36.96 29.73
CA LEU A 85 -80.88 -36.90 29.38
C LEU A 85 -81.79 -37.59 30.40
N ALA A 86 -81.22 -38.38 31.32
CA ALA A 86 -81.92 -39.11 32.38
C ALA A 86 -81.69 -38.52 33.78
N LEU A 87 -81.03 -37.36 33.88
CA LEU A 87 -80.80 -36.66 35.15
C LEU A 87 -81.97 -35.73 35.46
N ASP A 88 -82.78 -36.08 36.46
CA ASP A 88 -83.93 -35.26 36.90
C ASP A 88 -83.63 -34.45 38.18
N THR A 89 -82.44 -34.58 38.78
CA THR A 89 -82.08 -33.90 40.03
C THR A 89 -81.04 -32.80 39.84
N PRO A 90 -81.19 -31.63 40.50
CA PRO A 90 -80.21 -30.54 40.44
C PRO A 90 -78.80 -30.94 40.89
N GLU A 91 -78.70 -31.84 41.88
CA GLU A 91 -77.43 -32.31 42.43
C GLU A 91 -76.61 -33.12 41.42
N ALA A 92 -77.25 -33.96 40.62
CA ALA A 92 -76.56 -34.76 39.61
C ALA A 92 -76.08 -33.90 38.43
N LEU A 93 -76.83 -32.84 38.09
CA LEU A 93 -76.42 -31.84 37.10
C LEU A 93 -75.19 -31.04 37.55
N LEU A 94 -75.14 -30.64 38.83
CA LEU A 94 -73.99 -29.94 39.41
C LEU A 94 -72.74 -30.84 39.44
N ALA A 95 -72.85 -32.09 39.89
CA ALA A 95 -71.74 -33.03 39.93
C ALA A 95 -71.14 -33.30 38.53
N ALA A 96 -71.98 -33.43 37.50
CA ALA A 96 -71.54 -33.60 36.12
C ALA A 96 -70.83 -32.34 35.57
N SER A 97 -71.28 -31.13 35.97
CA SER A 97 -70.64 -29.87 35.63
C SER A 97 -69.26 -29.71 36.28
N ASP A 98 -69.14 -30.07 37.56
CA ASP A 98 -67.87 -30.03 38.29
C ASP A 98 -66.85 -31.01 37.69
N GLU A 99 -67.28 -32.23 37.35
CA GLU A 99 -66.43 -33.21 36.68
C GLU A 99 -65.94 -32.72 35.30
N LEU A 100 -66.82 -32.13 34.49
CA LEU A 100 -66.45 -31.56 33.20
C LEU A 100 -65.45 -30.41 33.38
N THR A 101 -65.69 -29.53 34.35
CA THR A 101 -64.84 -28.37 34.63
C THR A 101 -63.45 -28.82 35.06
N GLU A 102 -63.35 -29.78 35.98
CA GLU A 102 -62.07 -30.33 36.43
C GLU A 102 -61.32 -31.03 35.29
N ARG A 103 -62.03 -31.81 34.47
CA ARG A 103 -61.43 -32.53 33.35
C ARG A 103 -60.90 -31.57 32.28
N VAL A 104 -61.69 -30.57 31.89
CA VAL A 104 -61.26 -29.53 30.94
C VAL A 104 -60.10 -28.72 31.52
N ALA A 105 -60.16 -28.33 32.79
CA ALA A 105 -59.07 -27.60 33.45
C ALA A 105 -57.77 -28.40 33.47
N ARG A 106 -57.82 -29.70 33.80
CA ARG A 106 -56.65 -30.58 33.81
C ARG A 106 -56.06 -30.75 32.42
N VAL A 107 -56.89 -31.01 31.41
CA VAL A 107 -56.44 -31.15 30.01
C VAL A 107 -55.85 -29.86 29.50
N LEU A 108 -56.47 -28.72 29.80
CA LEU A 108 -55.97 -27.39 29.42
C LEU A 108 -54.62 -27.13 30.09
N ALA A 109 -54.48 -27.39 31.40
CA ALA A 109 -53.24 -27.18 32.14
C ALA A 109 -52.09 -28.05 31.59
N VAL A 110 -52.33 -29.35 31.41
CA VAL A 110 -51.31 -30.30 30.91
C VAL A 110 -50.93 -29.98 29.47
N SER A 111 -51.90 -29.80 28.58
CA SER A 111 -51.62 -29.49 27.16
C SER A 111 -50.89 -28.15 27.00
N SER A 112 -51.26 -27.13 27.78
CA SER A 112 -50.58 -25.83 27.77
C SER A 112 -49.15 -25.94 28.29
N ALA A 113 -48.91 -26.70 29.37
CA ALA A 113 -47.57 -26.91 29.91
C ALA A 113 -46.66 -27.64 28.91
N VAL A 114 -47.17 -28.70 28.27
CA VAL A 114 -46.43 -29.45 27.23
C VAL A 114 -46.13 -28.56 26.02
N ALA A 115 -47.13 -27.81 25.55
CA ALA A 115 -46.96 -26.90 24.43
C ALA A 115 -45.91 -25.82 24.72
N LEU A 116 -45.94 -25.22 25.92
CA LEU A 116 -44.98 -24.21 26.36
C LEU A 116 -43.56 -24.77 26.47
N ALA A 117 -43.40 -25.97 27.06
CA ALA A 117 -42.10 -26.63 27.17
C ALA A 117 -41.51 -26.94 25.79
N GLY A 118 -42.33 -27.49 24.87
CA GLY A 118 -41.93 -27.77 23.49
C GLY A 118 -41.52 -26.50 22.73
N LEU A 119 -42.31 -25.43 22.86
CA LEU A 119 -42.00 -24.13 22.26
C LEU A 119 -40.66 -23.57 22.76
N THR A 120 -40.42 -23.64 24.07
CA THR A 120 -39.20 -23.13 24.71
C THR A 120 -37.96 -23.89 24.24
N LEU A 121 -38.02 -25.23 24.23
CA LEU A 121 -36.91 -26.08 23.77
C LEU A 121 -36.59 -25.84 22.29
N LEU A 122 -37.63 -25.75 21.45
CA LEU A 122 -37.45 -25.50 20.02
C LEU A 122 -36.91 -24.09 19.76
N ALA A 123 -37.42 -23.07 20.44
CA ALA A 123 -36.90 -21.71 20.36
C ALA A 123 -35.42 -21.65 20.76
N ALA A 124 -35.04 -22.29 21.89
CA ALA A 124 -33.66 -22.37 22.32
C ALA A 124 -32.77 -23.08 21.29
N HIS A 125 -33.26 -24.17 20.67
CA HIS A 125 -32.55 -24.88 19.61
C HIS A 125 -32.32 -24.01 18.37
N LEU A 126 -33.36 -23.32 17.89
CA LEU A 126 -33.29 -22.45 16.71
C LEU A 126 -32.36 -21.26 16.94
N VAL A 127 -32.41 -20.62 18.12
CA VAL A 127 -31.53 -19.51 18.49
C VAL A 127 -30.08 -19.96 18.53
N ARG A 128 -29.77 -21.06 19.22
CA ARG A 128 -28.40 -21.61 19.29
C ARG A 128 -27.86 -21.94 17.90
N ARG A 129 -28.68 -22.54 17.03
CA ARG A 129 -28.27 -22.87 15.67
C ARG A 129 -28.06 -21.62 14.80
N GLY A 130 -28.89 -20.59 14.97
CA GLY A 130 -28.79 -19.33 14.23
C GLY A 130 -27.62 -18.44 14.64
N LEU A 131 -27.21 -18.49 15.92
CA LEU A 131 -26.10 -17.66 16.44
C LEU A 131 -24.72 -18.33 16.33
N ARG A 132 -24.64 -19.65 16.18
CA ARG A 132 -23.36 -20.39 16.04
C ARG A 132 -22.36 -19.80 15.02
N PRO A 133 -22.78 -19.25 13.86
CA PRO A 133 -21.85 -18.58 12.96
C PRO A 133 -21.19 -17.32 13.53
N LEU A 134 -21.83 -16.62 14.48
CA LEU A 134 -21.23 -15.46 15.15
C LEU A 134 -20.09 -15.89 16.09
N ASP A 135 -20.23 -17.03 16.77
CA ASP A 135 -19.16 -17.56 17.63
C ASP A 135 -17.89 -17.82 16.80
N ARG A 136 -18.03 -18.36 15.58
CA ARG A 136 -16.90 -18.54 14.66
C ARG A 136 -16.24 -17.23 14.22
N ILE A 137 -17.03 -16.16 14.09
CA ILE A 137 -16.49 -14.82 13.78
C ILE A 137 -15.67 -14.30 14.97
N VAL A 138 -16.16 -14.50 16.19
CA VAL A 138 -15.44 -14.11 17.42
C VAL A 138 -14.14 -14.88 17.56
N GLU A 139 -14.16 -16.20 17.34
CA GLU A 139 -12.96 -17.04 17.34
C GLU A 139 -11.94 -16.58 16.30
N ALA A 140 -12.36 -16.39 15.04
CA ALA A 140 -11.47 -15.91 13.98
C ALA A 140 -10.91 -14.51 14.26
N ALA A 141 -11.70 -13.62 14.88
CA ALA A 141 -11.22 -12.30 15.29
C ALA A 141 -10.21 -12.37 16.44
N ALA A 142 -10.35 -13.33 17.36
CA ALA A 142 -9.37 -13.58 18.42
C ALA A 142 -8.05 -14.13 17.85
N ASP A 143 -8.11 -15.06 16.89
CA ASP A 143 -6.93 -15.59 16.19
C ASP A 143 -6.17 -14.47 15.45
N VAL A 144 -6.89 -13.61 14.73
CA VAL A 144 -6.33 -12.42 14.07
C VAL A 144 -5.69 -11.48 15.10
N GLY A 145 -6.35 -11.26 16.24
CA GLY A 145 -5.81 -10.47 17.35
C GLY A 145 -4.55 -11.07 17.98
N ALA A 146 -4.37 -12.39 17.90
CA ALA A 146 -3.18 -13.11 18.34
C ALA A 146 -2.05 -13.11 17.30
N GLY A 147 -2.29 -12.62 16.09
CA GLY A 147 -1.27 -12.43 15.04
C GLY A 147 -1.45 -13.31 13.79
N ASP A 148 -2.46 -14.18 13.74
CA ASP A 148 -2.74 -14.98 12.54
C ASP A 148 -3.60 -14.19 11.55
N LEU A 149 -2.93 -13.40 10.70
CA LEU A 149 -3.57 -12.61 9.64
C LEU A 149 -4.01 -13.43 8.42
N ASP A 150 -3.60 -14.70 8.32
CA ASP A 150 -4.00 -15.60 7.23
C ASP A 150 -5.36 -16.24 7.48
N ARG A 151 -5.81 -16.23 8.74
CA ARG A 151 -7.13 -16.69 9.12
C ARG A 151 -8.22 -15.93 8.35
N ARG A 152 -9.21 -16.69 7.87
CA ARG A 152 -10.41 -16.15 7.20
C ARG A 152 -11.66 -16.60 7.91
N ILE A 153 -12.65 -15.72 7.89
CA ILE A 153 -13.96 -16.01 8.42
C ILE A 153 -14.72 -16.83 7.38
N GLU A 154 -15.19 -18.02 7.78
CA GLU A 154 -16.12 -18.79 6.96
C GLU A 154 -17.43 -18.01 6.78
N THR A 155 -17.71 -17.61 5.55
CA THR A 155 -18.92 -16.86 5.23
C THR A 155 -20.06 -17.82 4.90
N GLY A 156 -21.21 -17.63 5.57
CA GLY A 156 -22.47 -18.24 5.15
C GLY A 156 -22.97 -17.66 3.82
N PRO A 157 -24.17 -18.04 3.35
CA PRO A 157 -24.72 -17.55 2.08
C PRO A 157 -24.74 -16.02 2.03
N ALA A 158 -24.30 -15.44 0.90
CA ALA A 158 -24.16 -13.98 0.72
C ALA A 158 -25.47 -13.19 0.91
N GLY A 159 -26.63 -13.85 0.75
CA GLY A 159 -27.94 -13.25 1.02
C GLY A 159 -28.26 -13.06 2.51
N SER A 160 -27.55 -13.71 3.42
CA SER A 160 -27.77 -13.58 4.87
C SER A 160 -27.06 -12.36 5.46
N GLU A 161 -27.61 -11.78 6.52
CA GLU A 161 -26.98 -10.70 7.28
C GLU A 161 -25.58 -11.10 7.76
N VAL A 162 -25.46 -12.33 8.27
CA VAL A 162 -24.19 -12.88 8.78
C VAL A 162 -23.19 -13.10 7.64
N GLY A 163 -23.64 -13.57 6.47
CA GLY A 163 -22.80 -13.70 5.29
C GLY A 163 -22.25 -12.36 4.81
N ARG A 164 -23.09 -11.31 4.76
CA ARG A 164 -22.64 -9.94 4.44
C ARG A 164 -21.61 -9.42 5.43
N LEU A 165 -21.82 -9.64 6.74
CA LEU A 165 -20.85 -9.27 7.77
C LEU A 165 -19.51 -10.01 7.57
N GLY A 166 -19.55 -11.32 7.36
CA GLY A 166 -18.34 -12.12 7.13
C GLY A 166 -17.57 -11.68 5.89
N HIS A 167 -18.26 -11.35 4.78
CA HIS A 167 -17.61 -10.80 3.59
C HIS A 167 -16.96 -9.44 3.85
N ALA A 168 -17.65 -8.53 4.55
CA ALA A 168 -17.09 -7.23 4.90
C ALA A 168 -15.85 -7.36 5.79
N LEU A 169 -15.86 -8.26 6.77
CA LEU A 169 -14.71 -8.53 7.63
C LEU A 169 -13.55 -9.15 6.85
N ASN A 170 -13.79 -10.12 5.97
CA ASN A 170 -12.73 -10.68 5.12
C ASN A 170 -12.11 -9.63 4.19
N ALA A 171 -12.90 -8.70 3.65
CA ALA A 171 -12.38 -7.58 2.86
C ALA A 171 -11.47 -6.66 3.70
N MET A 172 -11.87 -6.37 4.94
CA MET A 172 -11.05 -5.62 5.91
C MET A 172 -9.76 -6.38 6.25
N LEU A 173 -9.82 -7.69 6.52
CA LEU A 173 -8.65 -8.53 6.80
C LEU A 173 -7.67 -8.54 5.63
N GLY A 174 -8.17 -8.68 4.39
CA GLY A 174 -7.32 -8.60 3.19
C GLY A 174 -6.72 -7.21 2.96
N GLN A 175 -7.36 -6.13 3.43
CA GLN A 175 -6.75 -4.80 3.44
C GLN A 175 -5.67 -4.69 4.54
N LEU A 176 -5.93 -5.24 5.71
CA LEU A 176 -5.01 -5.24 6.85
C LEU A 176 -3.74 -6.03 6.53
N GLU A 177 -3.87 -7.24 5.98
CA GLU A 177 -2.75 -8.07 5.55
C GLU A 177 -1.88 -7.36 4.50
N ARG A 178 -2.49 -6.73 3.49
CA ARG A 178 -1.76 -5.93 2.49
C ARG A 178 -1.00 -4.78 3.13
N ALA A 179 -1.61 -4.08 4.08
CA ALA A 179 -0.97 -2.97 4.80
C ALA A 179 0.20 -3.45 5.67
N PHE A 180 0.05 -4.59 6.36
CA PHE A 180 1.13 -5.20 7.15
C PHE A 180 2.28 -5.66 6.26
N ARG A 181 2.00 -6.40 5.18
CA ARG A 181 3.03 -6.84 4.22
C ARG A 181 3.80 -5.65 3.63
N GLN A 182 3.09 -4.61 3.19
CA GLN A 182 3.72 -3.39 2.69
C GLN A 182 4.60 -2.72 3.77
N ARG A 183 4.16 -2.72 5.03
CA ARG A 183 4.93 -2.17 6.15
C ARG A 183 6.19 -3.01 6.44
N GLU A 184 6.07 -4.33 6.46
CA GLU A 184 7.20 -5.25 6.65
C GLU A 184 8.24 -5.09 5.56
N GLU A 185 7.82 -5.12 4.28
CA GLU A 185 8.71 -4.88 3.14
C GLU A 185 9.41 -3.51 3.25
N SER A 186 8.68 -2.47 3.62
CA SER A 186 9.25 -1.13 3.81
C SER A 186 10.26 -1.09 4.97
N GLN A 187 9.97 -1.81 6.05
CA GLN A 187 10.87 -1.91 7.21
C GLN A 187 12.13 -2.70 6.88
N GLU A 188 12.03 -3.79 6.13
CA GLU A 188 13.18 -4.56 5.66
C GLU A 188 14.06 -3.75 4.70
N ARG A 189 13.45 -3.02 3.75
CA ARG A 189 14.17 -2.10 2.86
C ARG A 189 14.91 -1.02 3.65
N LEU A 190 14.27 -0.43 4.67
CA LEU A 190 14.91 0.56 5.54
C LEU A 190 16.06 -0.05 6.35
N ARG A 191 15.88 -1.23 6.92
CA ARG A 191 16.95 -1.93 7.66
C ARG A 191 18.16 -2.22 6.78
N ARG A 192 17.94 -2.73 5.57
CA ARG A 192 19.00 -2.96 4.57
C ARG A 192 19.71 -1.64 4.23
N PHE A 193 18.95 -0.61 3.87
CA PHE A 193 19.51 0.71 3.56
C PHE A 193 20.37 1.28 4.69
N VAL A 194 19.93 1.20 5.94
CA VAL A 194 20.70 1.69 7.10
C VAL A 194 21.95 0.86 7.31
N ALA A 195 21.88 -0.46 7.15
CA ALA A 195 23.04 -1.34 7.25
C ALA A 195 24.08 -1.00 6.18
N ASP A 196 23.67 -0.91 4.92
CA ASP A 196 24.54 -0.60 3.79
C ASP A 196 25.17 0.79 3.94
N ALA A 197 24.36 1.79 4.31
CA ALA A 197 24.86 3.14 4.60
C ALA A 197 25.90 3.16 5.72
N SER A 198 25.67 2.38 6.78
CA SER A 198 26.62 2.28 7.89
C SER A 198 27.95 1.66 7.46
N HIS A 199 27.90 0.66 6.57
CA HIS A 199 29.10 0.04 6.02
C HIS A 199 29.87 1.00 5.10
N GLU A 200 29.19 1.67 4.18
CA GLU A 200 29.82 2.60 3.24
C GLU A 200 30.36 3.86 3.92
N LEU A 201 29.77 4.31 5.05
CA LEU A 201 30.32 5.43 5.83
C LEU A 201 31.49 5.02 6.74
N ARG A 202 31.55 3.77 7.19
CA ARG A 202 32.62 3.30 8.09
C ARG A 202 34.00 3.34 7.43
N THR A 203 34.08 2.97 6.15
CA THR A 203 35.35 2.93 5.39
C THR A 203 36.00 4.31 5.25
N PRO A 204 35.29 5.36 4.79
CA PRO A 204 35.77 6.74 4.80
C PRO A 204 36.30 7.19 6.16
N VAL A 205 35.50 6.94 7.21
CA VAL A 205 35.81 7.36 8.58
C VAL A 205 37.07 6.65 9.09
N ALA A 206 37.23 5.37 8.78
CA ALA A 206 38.43 4.61 9.12
C ALA A 206 39.67 5.15 8.39
N THR A 207 39.55 5.49 7.10
CA THR A 207 40.62 6.10 6.30
C THR A 207 41.04 7.46 6.87
N ILE A 208 40.08 8.35 7.13
CA ILE A 208 40.35 9.66 7.74
C ILE A 208 41.04 9.49 9.09
N ARG A 209 40.54 8.59 9.94
CA ARG A 209 41.15 8.29 11.23
C ARG A 209 42.57 7.74 11.09
N GLY A 210 42.83 6.89 10.10
CA GLY A 210 44.15 6.35 9.80
C GLY A 210 45.15 7.45 9.42
N TYR A 211 44.76 8.34 8.50
CA TYR A 211 45.61 9.48 8.11
C TYR A 211 45.81 10.49 9.25
N ALA A 212 44.78 10.75 10.06
CA ALA A 212 44.91 11.59 11.24
C ALA A 212 45.84 10.97 12.31
N GLU A 213 45.82 9.64 12.49
CA GLU A 213 46.74 8.94 13.40
C GLU A 213 48.18 8.97 12.90
N LEU A 214 48.40 8.76 11.59
CA LEU A 214 49.72 8.91 10.98
C LEU A 214 50.29 10.32 11.20
N PHE A 215 49.43 11.35 11.13
CA PHE A 215 49.81 12.71 11.45
C PHE A 215 50.25 12.86 12.92
N ARG A 216 49.47 12.34 13.87
CA ARG A 216 49.80 12.39 15.30
C ARG A 216 51.11 11.69 15.67
N ARG A 217 51.52 10.67 14.93
CA ARG A 217 52.75 9.89 15.19
C ARG A 217 54.03 10.52 14.61
N GLY A 218 54.00 11.79 14.24
CA GLY A 218 55.21 12.53 13.84
C GLY A 218 55.34 12.76 12.33
N ALA A 219 54.27 12.67 11.54
CA ALA A 219 54.30 13.14 10.15
C ALA A 219 54.31 14.67 10.04
N ALA A 220 54.02 15.40 11.13
CA ALA A 220 54.09 16.86 11.18
C ALA A 220 55.50 17.43 10.88
N SER A 221 56.55 16.64 11.06
CA SER A 221 57.94 17.01 10.74
C SER A 221 58.34 16.74 9.28
N ARG A 222 57.42 16.22 8.44
CA ARG A 222 57.64 15.98 6.99
C ARG A 222 56.53 16.66 6.16
N PRO A 223 56.80 17.85 5.58
CA PRO A 223 55.77 18.67 4.90
C PRO A 223 55.03 17.96 3.75
N GLU A 224 55.71 17.09 2.99
CA GLU A 224 55.10 16.36 1.88
C GLU A 224 54.08 15.30 2.35
N ASP A 225 54.38 14.61 3.46
CA ASP A 225 53.46 13.62 4.05
C ASP A 225 52.23 14.30 4.65
N LEU A 226 52.39 15.50 5.20
CA LEU A 226 51.29 16.32 5.68
C LEU A 226 50.36 16.72 4.53
N ALA A 227 50.90 17.27 3.44
CA ALA A 227 50.10 17.68 2.29
C ALA A 227 49.33 16.48 1.70
N LYS A 228 49.98 15.32 1.59
CA LYS A 228 49.35 14.08 1.14
C LYS A 228 48.26 13.59 2.08
N ALA A 229 48.47 13.63 3.40
CA ALA A 229 47.46 13.23 4.38
C ALA A 229 46.24 14.17 4.37
N MET A 230 46.46 15.49 4.32
CA MET A 230 45.37 16.47 4.25
C MET A 230 44.56 16.32 2.96
N SER A 231 45.23 16.20 1.80
CA SER A 231 44.57 15.94 0.52
C SER A 231 43.74 14.65 0.54
N ARG A 232 44.23 13.59 1.20
CA ARG A 232 43.47 12.34 1.37
C ARG A 232 42.25 12.50 2.27
N ILE A 233 42.38 13.22 3.38
CA ILE A 233 41.26 13.50 4.30
C ILE A 233 40.19 14.35 3.59
N GLU A 234 40.61 15.38 2.87
CA GLU A 234 39.70 16.25 2.11
C GLU A 234 38.94 15.47 1.03
N ALA A 235 39.64 14.65 0.24
CA ALA A 235 39.01 13.82 -0.78
C ALA A 235 37.97 12.84 -0.17
N GLU A 236 38.26 12.30 1.01
CA GLU A 236 37.35 11.38 1.70
C GLU A 236 36.15 12.12 2.33
N ALA A 237 36.34 13.33 2.83
CA ALA A 237 35.27 14.20 3.32
C ALA A 237 34.31 14.62 2.18
N ILE A 238 34.85 15.01 1.02
CA ILE A 238 34.06 15.31 -0.18
C ILE A 238 33.25 14.08 -0.62
N ARG A 239 33.88 12.91 -0.63
CA ARG A 239 33.22 11.64 -0.96
C ARG A 239 32.07 11.32 0.01
N MET A 240 32.27 11.48 1.32
CA MET A 240 31.21 11.30 2.30
C MET A 240 30.05 12.29 2.10
N GLY A 241 30.36 13.55 1.77
CA GLY A 241 29.34 14.56 1.48
C GLY A 241 28.45 14.14 0.31
N ALA A 242 29.06 13.76 -0.82
CA ALA A 242 28.33 13.25 -1.99
C ALA A 242 27.49 12.02 -1.66
N LEU A 243 28.04 11.07 -0.90
CA LEU A 243 27.32 9.87 -0.46
C LEU A 243 26.07 10.20 0.37
N VAL A 244 26.19 11.14 1.31
CA VAL A 244 25.06 11.58 2.15
C VAL A 244 24.00 12.28 1.30
N ASP A 245 24.39 13.13 0.36
CA ASP A 245 23.45 13.81 -0.53
C ASP A 245 22.70 12.84 -1.43
N GLU A 246 23.39 11.83 -1.97
CA GLU A 246 22.81 10.73 -2.76
C GLU A 246 21.81 9.89 -1.93
N MET A 247 22.15 9.58 -0.67
CA MET A 247 21.26 8.89 0.26
C MET A 247 20.01 9.72 0.58
N LEU A 248 20.18 11.01 0.89
CA LEU A 248 19.06 11.91 1.17
C LEU A 248 18.16 12.10 -0.04
N LEU A 249 18.73 12.10 -1.24
CA LEU A 249 17.96 12.13 -2.47
C LEU A 249 17.10 10.88 -2.63
N LEU A 250 17.69 9.69 -2.53
CA LEU A 250 16.94 8.43 -2.63
C LEU A 250 15.80 8.37 -1.60
N ALA A 251 16.07 8.76 -0.36
CA ALA A 251 15.06 8.83 0.70
C ALA A 251 13.93 9.83 0.40
N ARG A 252 14.20 10.92 -0.35
CA ARG A 252 13.18 11.88 -0.79
C ARG A 252 12.34 11.34 -1.95
N LEU A 253 12.98 10.68 -2.92
CA LEU A 253 12.30 10.08 -4.07
C LEU A 253 11.39 8.92 -3.64
N ASP A 254 11.80 8.11 -2.66
CA ASP A 254 10.99 7.02 -2.09
C ASP A 254 9.69 7.51 -1.43
N ARG A 255 9.64 8.76 -0.96
CA ARG A 255 8.48 9.31 -0.24
C ARG A 255 7.39 9.88 -1.16
N ALA A 256 7.46 9.65 -2.47
CA ALA A 256 6.49 10.12 -3.48
C ALA A 256 6.11 11.61 -3.30
N ARG A 257 7.07 12.46 -2.92
CA ARG A 257 6.82 13.90 -2.90
C ARG A 257 6.59 14.41 -4.33
N PRO A 258 5.71 15.40 -4.54
CA PRO A 258 5.54 15.99 -5.85
C PRO A 258 6.87 16.55 -6.34
N LEU A 259 7.37 15.99 -7.45
CA LEU A 259 8.45 16.62 -8.22
C LEU A 259 7.93 17.90 -8.86
N GLU A 260 8.85 18.83 -9.14
CA GLU A 260 8.56 19.89 -10.08
C GLU A 260 8.23 19.28 -11.45
N ARG A 261 7.20 19.81 -12.12
CA ARG A 261 6.80 19.37 -13.45
C ARG A 261 6.79 20.57 -14.39
N ALA A 262 7.99 21.03 -14.72
CA ALA A 262 8.20 22.05 -15.74
C ALA A 262 8.55 21.37 -17.08
N PRO A 263 8.31 22.02 -18.24
CA PRO A 263 8.85 21.54 -19.51
C PRO A 263 10.38 21.50 -19.45
N VAL A 264 10.97 20.33 -19.75
CA VAL A 264 12.41 20.12 -19.81
C VAL A 264 12.79 19.66 -21.20
N GLU A 265 13.61 20.43 -21.90
CA GLU A 265 14.18 20.05 -23.20
C GLU A 265 15.40 19.14 -22.98
N LEU A 266 15.25 17.86 -23.34
CA LEU A 266 16.22 16.81 -23.02
C LEU A 266 17.48 16.89 -23.87
N ALA A 267 17.41 17.36 -25.12
CA ALA A 267 18.57 17.40 -25.99
C ALA A 267 19.63 18.39 -25.47
N SER A 268 19.19 19.57 -25.04
CA SER A 268 20.03 20.62 -24.45
C SER A 268 20.61 20.17 -23.10
N LEU A 269 19.79 19.55 -22.25
CA LEU A 269 20.25 19.00 -20.97
C LEU A 269 21.33 17.92 -21.15
N VAL A 270 21.16 17.04 -22.14
CA VAL A 270 22.15 16.01 -22.48
C VAL A 270 23.40 16.63 -23.09
N ALA A 271 23.26 17.61 -23.97
CA ALA A 271 24.39 18.32 -24.57
C ALA A 271 25.28 18.98 -23.51
N ASP A 272 24.67 19.66 -22.52
CA ASP A 272 25.38 20.23 -21.36
C ASP A 272 26.15 19.13 -20.60
N ALA A 273 25.49 18.02 -20.28
CA ALA A 273 26.10 16.94 -19.49
C ALA A 273 27.26 16.25 -20.22
N VAL A 274 27.16 16.12 -21.56
CA VAL A 274 28.25 15.64 -22.41
C VAL A 274 29.41 16.64 -22.42
N ALA A 275 29.13 17.93 -22.52
CA ALA A 275 30.16 18.97 -22.47
C ALA A 275 30.90 18.97 -21.11
N ASP A 276 30.17 18.85 -20.00
CA ASP A 276 30.76 18.71 -18.65
C ASP A 276 31.66 17.48 -18.54
N THR A 277 31.25 16.38 -19.19
CA THR A 277 32.04 15.13 -19.21
C THR A 277 33.32 15.28 -20.03
N LEU A 278 33.24 15.93 -21.20
CA LEU A 278 34.40 16.22 -22.04
C LEU A 278 35.35 17.24 -21.42
N ALA A 279 34.86 18.13 -20.55
CA ALA A 279 35.75 19.01 -19.76
C ALA A 279 36.64 18.22 -18.78
N ILE A 280 36.21 17.03 -18.36
CA ILE A 280 36.96 16.13 -17.48
C ILE A 280 37.93 15.24 -18.27
N GLU A 281 37.48 14.67 -19.39
CA GLU A 281 38.29 13.79 -20.26
C GLU A 281 38.16 14.24 -21.73
N PRO A 282 38.92 15.27 -22.16
CA PRO A 282 38.73 15.92 -23.47
C PRO A 282 38.94 15.01 -24.69
N ASP A 283 39.83 14.02 -24.56
CA ASP A 283 40.20 13.11 -25.65
C ASP A 283 39.25 11.92 -25.78
N ARG A 284 38.24 11.80 -24.91
CA ARG A 284 37.29 10.67 -24.98
C ARG A 284 36.38 10.82 -26.21
N PRO A 285 36.19 9.77 -27.03
CA PRO A 285 35.25 9.78 -28.14
C PRO A 285 33.81 9.65 -27.63
N LEU A 286 33.29 10.73 -27.04
CA LEU A 286 31.93 10.88 -26.53
C LEU A 286 31.14 11.85 -27.40
N ARG A 287 29.95 11.44 -27.85
CA ARG A 287 29.08 12.30 -28.65
C ARG A 287 27.61 12.18 -28.26
N ALA A 288 26.87 13.28 -28.42
CA ALA A 288 25.41 13.30 -28.29
C ALA A 288 24.76 13.19 -29.68
N GLU A 289 23.71 12.39 -29.79
CA GLU A 289 22.85 12.29 -30.97
C GLU A 289 21.40 12.57 -30.59
N HIS A 290 20.75 13.49 -31.30
CA HIS A 290 19.31 13.75 -31.16
C HIS A 290 18.69 14.07 -32.53
N PRO A 291 17.66 13.32 -32.99
CA PRO A 291 17.03 13.56 -34.28
C PRO A 291 16.10 14.79 -34.28
N GLY A 292 15.81 15.38 -33.11
CA GLY A 292 14.97 16.55 -32.94
C GLY A 292 14.82 16.93 -31.45
N PRO A 293 14.12 18.04 -31.15
CA PRO A 293 13.86 18.44 -29.76
C PRO A 293 12.94 17.43 -29.07
N VAL A 294 13.21 17.14 -27.80
CA VAL A 294 12.41 16.22 -26.99
C VAL A 294 12.12 16.86 -25.65
N GLU A 295 10.85 17.20 -25.41
CA GLU A 295 10.41 17.81 -24.16
C GLU A 295 9.64 16.82 -23.28
N VAL A 296 9.90 16.88 -21.98
CA VAL A 296 9.16 16.10 -20.97
C VAL A 296 8.76 17.00 -19.80
N PRO A 297 7.59 16.76 -19.17
CA PRO A 297 7.25 17.39 -17.91
C PRO A 297 8.07 16.78 -16.77
N GLY A 298 8.96 17.56 -16.14
CA GLY A 298 9.81 17.03 -15.07
C GLY A 298 10.64 18.06 -14.31
N ASP A 299 11.50 17.52 -13.44
CA ASP A 299 12.47 18.25 -12.65
C ASP A 299 13.82 18.20 -13.36
N ALA A 300 14.21 19.32 -13.98
CA ALA A 300 15.42 19.43 -14.78
C ALA A 300 16.69 19.08 -13.97
N ALA A 301 16.75 19.45 -12.69
CA ALA A 301 17.92 19.18 -11.85
C ALA A 301 18.09 17.67 -11.60
N ARG A 302 16.98 16.96 -11.39
CA ARG A 302 16.99 15.50 -11.18
C ARG A 302 17.30 14.72 -12.44
N ILE A 303 16.74 15.14 -13.58
CA ILE A 303 17.05 14.53 -14.87
C ILE A 303 18.53 14.75 -15.21
N ARG A 304 19.06 15.96 -15.01
CA ARG A 304 20.50 16.26 -15.19
C ARG A 304 21.38 15.39 -14.29
N GLN A 305 20.99 15.21 -13.04
CA GLN A 305 21.71 14.33 -12.11
C GLN A 305 21.70 12.87 -12.59
N ALA A 306 20.57 12.35 -13.09
CA ALA A 306 20.50 11.00 -13.64
C ALA A 306 21.41 10.83 -14.86
N VAL A 307 21.40 11.79 -15.80
CA VAL A 307 22.30 11.78 -16.96
C VAL A 307 23.77 11.86 -16.53
N GLY A 308 24.10 12.73 -15.57
CA GLY A 308 25.43 12.82 -14.98
C GLY A 308 25.90 11.50 -14.36
N ASN A 309 25.01 10.77 -13.68
CA ASN A 309 25.32 9.45 -13.12
C ASN A 309 25.59 8.40 -14.20
N LEU A 310 24.83 8.41 -15.30
CA LEU A 310 25.08 7.53 -16.45
C LEU A 310 26.44 7.82 -17.10
N LEU A 311 26.80 9.09 -17.28
CA LEU A 311 28.08 9.50 -17.86
C LEU A 311 29.26 9.23 -16.90
N ALA A 312 29.07 9.45 -15.60
CA ALA A 312 30.06 9.07 -14.59
C ALA A 312 30.33 7.56 -14.59
N ASN A 313 29.30 6.73 -14.86
CA ASN A 313 29.45 5.29 -15.02
C ASN A 313 30.35 4.95 -16.22
N VAL A 314 30.17 5.63 -17.36
CA VAL A 314 31.04 5.48 -18.54
C VAL A 314 32.50 5.77 -18.18
N LEU A 315 32.78 6.91 -17.52
CA LEU A 315 34.14 7.29 -17.12
C LEU A 315 34.78 6.29 -16.14
N ALA A 316 33.98 5.75 -15.22
CA ALA A 316 34.48 4.90 -14.15
C ALA A 316 34.71 3.44 -14.59
N HIS A 317 33.93 2.95 -15.55
CA HIS A 317 33.87 1.53 -15.89
C HIS A 317 34.33 1.20 -17.32
N THR A 318 34.77 2.19 -18.09
CA THR A 318 35.39 1.96 -19.40
C THR A 318 36.81 2.51 -19.44
N PRO A 319 37.75 1.83 -20.14
CA PRO A 319 39.09 2.37 -20.36
C PRO A 319 39.08 3.77 -21.00
N PRO A 320 40.11 4.60 -20.76
CA PRO A 320 40.29 5.85 -21.50
C PRO A 320 40.30 5.60 -23.00
N GLY A 321 39.64 6.47 -23.76
CA GLY A 321 39.51 6.34 -25.22
C GLY A 321 38.40 5.39 -25.70
N THR A 322 37.68 4.69 -24.81
CA THR A 322 36.52 3.88 -25.19
C THR A 322 35.39 4.79 -25.70
N PRO A 323 34.84 4.54 -26.91
CA PRO A 323 33.71 5.30 -27.44
C PRO A 323 32.46 5.17 -26.59
N ALA A 324 31.72 6.28 -26.50
CA ALA A 324 30.39 6.30 -25.93
C ALA A 324 29.48 7.27 -26.70
N VAL A 325 28.19 6.93 -26.76
CA VAL A 325 27.17 7.73 -27.46
C VAL A 325 25.99 7.93 -26.52
N VAL A 326 25.55 9.19 -26.38
CA VAL A 326 24.30 9.51 -25.71
C VAL A 326 23.25 9.83 -26.77
N ARG A 327 22.15 9.07 -26.80
CA ARG A 327 21.03 9.31 -27.72
C ARG A 327 19.82 9.81 -26.97
N VAL A 328 19.20 10.86 -27.49
CA VAL A 328 17.89 11.33 -27.03
C VAL A 328 16.91 11.15 -28.17
N ARG A 329 15.82 10.41 -27.93
CA ARG A 329 14.78 10.18 -28.94
C ARG A 329 13.39 10.15 -28.31
N ARG A 330 12.38 10.48 -29.12
CA ARG A 330 10.98 10.20 -28.80
C ARG A 330 10.59 8.85 -29.39
N ASP A 331 9.93 8.02 -28.60
CA ASP A 331 9.39 6.72 -28.99
C ASP A 331 7.90 6.67 -28.63
N GLY A 332 7.06 7.08 -29.57
CA GLY A 332 5.62 7.25 -29.35
C GLY A 332 5.33 8.22 -28.20
N GLY A 333 4.72 7.69 -27.14
CA GLY A 333 4.35 8.42 -25.92
C GLY A 333 5.47 8.54 -24.87
N GLU A 334 6.68 8.04 -25.16
CA GLU A 334 7.82 8.08 -24.25
C GLU A 334 8.99 8.87 -24.86
N ALA A 335 9.78 9.50 -24.00
CA ALA A 335 11.10 10.04 -24.31
C ALA A 335 12.16 9.09 -23.75
N VAL A 336 13.19 8.81 -24.53
CA VAL A 336 14.25 7.86 -24.18
C VAL A 336 15.60 8.56 -24.23
N ILE A 337 16.32 8.52 -23.11
CA ILE A 337 17.75 8.86 -23.01
C ILE A 337 18.52 7.54 -22.94
N GLU A 338 19.37 7.29 -23.92
CA GLU A 338 20.19 6.08 -24.02
C GLU A 338 21.66 6.47 -23.92
N VAL A 339 22.43 5.82 -23.04
CA VAL A 339 23.88 5.93 -22.96
C VAL A 339 24.48 4.57 -23.32
N ALA A 340 25.15 4.51 -24.45
CA ALA A 340 25.80 3.31 -24.98
C ALA A 340 27.32 3.47 -24.94
N ASP A 341 28.04 2.52 -24.35
CA ASP A 341 29.49 2.46 -24.34
C ASP A 341 30.00 1.13 -24.93
N GLU A 342 31.26 1.12 -25.40
CA GLU A 342 31.94 -0.08 -25.92
C GLU A 342 32.87 -0.72 -24.86
N GLY A 343 32.48 -0.64 -23.60
CA GLY A 343 33.22 -1.18 -22.46
C GLY A 343 33.15 -2.71 -22.31
N PRO A 344 33.59 -3.22 -21.13
CA PRO A 344 33.62 -4.67 -20.87
C PRO A 344 32.23 -5.32 -20.78
N GLY A 345 31.16 -4.52 -20.67
CA GLY A 345 29.78 -4.99 -20.51
C GLY A 345 29.49 -5.61 -19.14
N LEU A 346 28.31 -6.22 -19.02
CA LEU A 346 27.79 -6.83 -17.79
C LEU A 346 27.43 -8.30 -18.03
N THR A 347 27.58 -9.13 -16.99
CA THR A 347 26.97 -10.47 -16.96
C THR A 347 25.46 -10.38 -16.74
N GLU A 348 24.76 -11.50 -16.92
CA GLU A 348 23.31 -11.56 -16.69
C GLU A 348 22.94 -11.20 -15.25
N GLU A 349 23.69 -11.73 -14.27
CA GLU A 349 23.47 -11.45 -12.85
C GLU A 349 23.75 -9.98 -12.52
N GLN A 350 24.79 -9.40 -13.14
CA GLN A 350 25.14 -8.00 -12.94
C GLN A 350 24.05 -7.09 -13.52
N ARG A 351 23.54 -7.40 -14.71
CA ARG A 351 22.46 -6.66 -15.37
C ARG A 351 21.18 -6.63 -14.55
N ALA A 352 20.84 -7.74 -13.87
CA ALA A 352 19.67 -7.82 -13.00
C ALA A 352 19.79 -6.97 -11.72
N LEU A 353 21.02 -6.71 -11.25
CA LEU A 353 21.29 -6.05 -9.98
C LEU A 353 21.88 -4.63 -10.12
N VAL A 354 22.21 -4.19 -11.33
CA VAL A 354 22.99 -2.95 -11.56
C VAL A 354 22.29 -1.67 -11.07
N PHE A 355 20.95 -1.70 -10.93
CA PHE A 355 20.14 -0.60 -10.40
C PHE A 355 19.84 -0.72 -8.90
N GLU A 356 20.28 -1.81 -8.25
CA GLU A 356 20.16 -1.97 -6.81
C GLU A 356 21.09 -1.02 -6.06
N ARG A 357 20.64 -0.55 -4.88
CA ARG A 357 21.40 0.39 -4.06
C ARG A 357 22.68 -0.28 -3.55
N PHE A 358 23.79 0.45 -3.59
CA PHE A 358 25.11 -0.01 -3.15
C PHE A 358 25.65 -1.21 -3.93
N TYR A 359 24.98 -1.63 -5.01
CA TYR A 359 25.48 -2.69 -5.86
C TYR A 359 26.72 -2.20 -6.64
N ARG A 360 27.76 -3.02 -6.64
CA ARG A 360 29.01 -2.75 -7.34
C ARG A 360 29.50 -4.04 -7.97
N VAL A 361 29.91 -3.95 -9.22
CA VAL A 361 30.59 -5.07 -9.87
C VAL A 361 32.01 -5.15 -9.30
N GLU A 362 32.34 -6.26 -8.62
CA GLU A 362 33.70 -6.52 -8.14
C GLU A 362 34.61 -6.88 -9.33
N HIS A 363 34.99 -5.88 -10.14
CA HIS A 363 36.11 -6.04 -11.05
C HIS A 363 37.42 -5.81 -10.28
N THR A 364 37.99 -6.91 -9.81
CA THR A 364 39.44 -7.11 -9.61
C THR A 364 40.11 -6.18 -8.59
N ARG A 365 40.00 -6.52 -7.30
CA ARG A 365 40.93 -6.07 -6.24
C ARG A 365 42.40 -6.50 -6.46
N GLY A 366 42.71 -7.23 -7.56
CA GLY A 366 43.99 -7.91 -7.78
C GLY A 366 45.01 -7.24 -8.72
N ALA A 367 44.69 -6.15 -9.44
CA ALA A 367 45.61 -5.62 -10.48
C ALA A 367 46.05 -4.16 -10.31
N ASP A 368 45.46 -3.40 -9.39
CA ASP A 368 45.69 -1.94 -9.29
C ASP A 368 46.65 -1.48 -8.18
N HIS A 369 47.30 -2.41 -7.47
CA HIS A 369 48.34 -2.05 -6.49
C HIS A 369 49.71 -1.72 -7.11
N ALA A 370 49.90 -1.94 -8.42
CA ALA A 370 51.21 -1.83 -9.07
C ALA A 370 51.43 -0.56 -9.93
N ARG A 371 50.45 0.33 -10.11
CA ARG A 371 50.63 1.55 -10.91
C ARG A 371 50.06 2.76 -10.17
N GLY A 372 50.94 3.63 -9.68
CA GLY A 372 50.63 4.88 -8.99
C GLY A 372 49.99 5.94 -9.89
N GLY A 373 48.76 5.68 -10.36
CA GLY A 373 47.94 6.59 -11.14
C GLY A 373 46.48 6.52 -10.69
N ASP A 374 45.88 7.69 -10.52
CA ASP A 374 44.66 7.93 -9.76
C ASP A 374 43.35 7.44 -10.43
N ARG A 375 43.09 6.13 -10.44
CA ARG A 375 41.80 5.56 -10.92
C ARG A 375 40.75 5.37 -9.81
N ARG A 376 40.64 6.33 -8.88
CA ARG A 376 39.73 6.27 -7.71
C ARG A 376 38.30 6.79 -7.97
N ARG A 377 37.80 6.75 -9.21
CA ARG A 377 36.45 7.25 -9.55
C ARG A 377 35.32 6.22 -9.45
N GLY A 378 35.49 5.15 -8.66
CA GLY A 378 34.35 4.28 -8.32
C GLY A 378 33.46 4.96 -7.28
N GLY A 379 32.21 5.27 -7.65
CA GLY A 379 31.18 5.79 -6.73
C GLY A 379 30.70 4.74 -5.72
N ALA A 380 29.82 5.14 -4.79
CA ALA A 380 29.31 4.27 -3.72
C ALA A 380 28.27 3.22 -4.18
N GLY A 381 28.10 3.01 -5.49
CA GLY A 381 27.06 2.12 -6.03
C GLY A 381 25.64 2.69 -5.95
N LEU A 382 25.49 4.01 -5.74
CA LEU A 382 24.18 4.68 -5.71
C LEU A 382 23.79 5.36 -7.03
N GLY A 383 24.75 5.59 -7.92
CA GLY A 383 24.53 6.36 -9.15
C GLY A 383 23.40 5.82 -10.02
N LEU A 384 23.45 4.53 -10.37
CA LEU A 384 22.42 3.88 -11.18
C LEU A 384 21.09 3.69 -10.41
N ALA A 385 21.14 3.45 -9.10
CA ALA A 385 19.93 3.44 -8.28
C ALA A 385 19.21 4.80 -8.29
N ILE A 386 19.95 5.91 -8.34
CA ILE A 386 19.37 7.25 -8.51
C ILE A 386 18.75 7.40 -9.90
N VAL A 387 19.37 6.89 -10.97
CA VAL A 387 18.77 6.91 -12.31
C VAL A 387 17.42 6.22 -12.31
N ALA A 388 17.34 5.01 -11.74
CA ALA A 388 16.09 4.27 -11.61
C ALA A 388 15.05 5.02 -10.77
N ALA A 389 15.45 5.58 -9.63
CA ALA A 389 14.55 6.35 -8.76
C ALA A 389 14.04 7.64 -9.41
N VAL A 390 14.89 8.35 -10.15
CA VAL A 390 14.50 9.55 -10.91
C VAL A 390 13.51 9.18 -12.02
N ALA A 391 13.80 8.13 -12.81
CA ALA A 391 12.90 7.66 -13.85
C ALA A 391 11.52 7.29 -13.28
N ALA A 392 11.50 6.48 -12.22
CA ALA A 392 10.26 6.06 -11.55
C ALA A 392 9.46 7.24 -10.98
N ALA A 393 10.13 8.22 -10.37
CA ALA A 393 9.46 9.42 -9.83
C ALA A 393 8.81 10.29 -10.93
N HIS A 394 9.33 10.23 -12.15
CA HIS A 394 8.74 10.86 -13.35
C HIS A 394 7.72 9.97 -14.06
N GLY A 395 7.42 8.76 -13.55
CA GLY A 395 6.47 7.82 -14.15
C GLY A 395 7.05 6.97 -15.28
N GLY A 396 8.38 6.93 -15.41
CA GLY A 396 9.09 6.11 -16.38
C GLY A 396 9.89 4.97 -15.73
N ARG A 397 10.89 4.44 -16.44
CA ARG A 397 11.72 3.31 -15.98
C ARG A 397 13.16 3.42 -16.50
N ALA A 398 14.07 2.75 -15.81
CA ALA A 398 15.46 2.59 -16.23
C ALA A 398 15.76 1.12 -16.54
N GLU A 399 16.52 0.87 -17.61
CA GLU A 399 16.85 -0.46 -18.11
C GLU A 399 18.32 -0.54 -18.52
N ALA A 400 18.91 -1.72 -18.45
CA ALA A 400 20.25 -2.00 -18.92
C ALA A 400 20.21 -3.18 -19.91
N ASP A 401 20.83 -2.99 -21.06
CA ASP A 401 21.04 -3.99 -22.09
C ASP A 401 22.54 -4.12 -22.32
N SER A 402 23.09 -5.30 -22.07
CA SER A 402 24.52 -5.53 -22.12
C SER A 402 24.80 -7.03 -22.22
N GLY A 403 25.94 -7.37 -22.80
CA GLY A 403 26.51 -8.71 -22.72
C GLY A 403 28.03 -8.62 -22.52
N PRO A 404 28.67 -9.66 -21.95
CA PRO A 404 30.10 -9.66 -21.70
C PRO A 404 30.90 -9.38 -22.99
N GLY A 405 31.75 -8.35 -22.96
CA GLY A 405 32.59 -7.92 -24.07
C GLY A 405 31.87 -7.18 -25.21
N LYS A 406 30.59 -6.84 -25.05
CA LYS A 406 29.77 -6.16 -26.07
C LYS A 406 29.42 -4.71 -25.73
N GLY A 407 30.03 -4.14 -24.68
CA GLY A 407 29.63 -2.85 -24.15
C GLY A 407 28.35 -2.90 -23.32
N ALA A 408 27.88 -1.74 -22.88
CA ALA A 408 26.65 -1.59 -22.12
C ALA A 408 25.79 -0.46 -22.66
N VAL A 409 24.47 -0.66 -22.64
CA VAL A 409 23.47 0.31 -23.04
C VAL A 409 22.52 0.52 -21.87
N PHE A 410 22.57 1.71 -21.28
CA PHE A 410 21.65 2.13 -20.22
C PHE A 410 20.58 3.03 -20.82
N ARG A 411 19.30 2.72 -20.57
CA ARG A 411 18.16 3.50 -21.05
C ARG A 411 17.38 4.06 -19.87
N MET A 412 17.10 5.36 -19.90
CA MET A 412 16.13 6.02 -19.04
C MET A 412 14.95 6.47 -19.91
N THR A 413 13.77 5.94 -19.62
CA THR A 413 12.52 6.29 -20.30
C THR A 413 11.68 7.18 -19.41
N LEU A 414 11.01 8.17 -20.00
CA LEU A 414 10.15 9.14 -19.32
C LEU A 414 8.87 9.34 -20.15
N PRO A 415 7.68 9.49 -19.57
CA PRO A 415 6.48 9.84 -20.32
C PRO A 415 6.67 11.19 -21.05
N ALA A 416 6.43 11.20 -22.36
CA ALA A 416 6.41 12.44 -23.13
C ALA A 416 5.09 13.18 -22.87
N GLY A 417 5.19 14.51 -22.75
CA GLY A 417 4.04 15.40 -22.53
C GLY A 417 3.07 15.47 -23.71
#